data_AF-A0A5C6DYE3-F1
#
_entry.id   AF-A0A5C6DYE3-F1
#
_cell.length_a   1.000
_cell.length_b   1.000
_cell.length_c   1.000
_cell.angle_alpha   90.00
_cell.angle_beta   90.00
_cell.angle_gamma   90.00
#
_symmetry.space_group_name_H-M   'P 1'
#
loop_
_entity.id
_entity.type
_entity.pdbx_description
1 polymer ?
#
loop_
_entity_poly.entity_id
_entity_poly.type
_entity_poly.pdbx_seq_one_letter_code
_entity_poly.pdbx_strand_id
1 'polypeptide(L)'
;MKTMINQAMLSLLLTTILVVVAAAAESSEPLPQAPEGEMFKLVWQDEFDGEKLDETKWEVPQNKRRDGWWSRKAVSVNDGHLSISTLKDGDRYLDACVRTRGRFEHAHGYYVARIKLQEKPGHWSAFWLYNSGVNKIGDQGRDGTEIDIMEKPWLDDRVTQNLHWDGYGEHHQSKGTTVTIPGVMEGWHTFALLWTPEEYVFYVDGKETWRTDAGGVCQVPLYIKLSDEIGDWAGDIKEVELPDRFLVDYVRVYDLVKK
;
A
#
# COMPACT_ATOMS: atom_id res chain seq x y z
N MET A 1 0.61 -54.14 -67.36
CA MET A 1 1.05 -54.50 -65.99
C MET A 1 0.81 -53.28 -65.09
N LYS A 2 -0.12 -53.45 -64.14
CA LYS A 2 -0.33 -52.78 -62.83
C LYS A 2 0.15 -51.31 -62.62
N THR A 3 -0.86 -50.44 -62.44
CA THR A 3 -1.13 -49.58 -61.26
C THR A 3 0.03 -48.85 -60.56
N MET A 4 -0.03 -47.51 -60.45
CA MET A 4 -0.52 -46.81 -59.24
C MET A 4 -0.43 -45.27 -59.36
N ILE A 5 -1.51 -44.64 -58.93
CA ILE A 5 -1.70 -43.23 -58.62
C ILE A 5 -0.91 -42.91 -57.34
N ASN A 6 -0.29 -41.73 -57.24
CA ASN A 6 -0.18 -41.08 -55.94
C ASN A 6 -0.25 -39.56 -56.09
N GLN A 7 -1.40 -39.02 -55.65
CA GLN A 7 -1.63 -37.60 -55.42
C GLN A 7 -0.90 -37.21 -54.12
N ALA A 8 0.05 -36.29 -54.20
CA ALA A 8 0.55 -35.60 -53.01
C ALA A 8 -0.38 -34.42 -52.72
N MET A 9 -1.25 -34.57 -51.72
CA MET A 9 -1.99 -33.47 -51.10
C MET A 9 -0.99 -32.54 -50.40
N LEU A 10 -0.87 -31.31 -50.89
CA LEU A 10 -0.17 -30.24 -50.21
C LEU A 10 -1.09 -29.70 -49.10
N SER A 11 -0.89 -30.17 -47.87
CA SER A 11 -1.64 -29.69 -46.71
C SER A 11 -1.09 -28.33 -46.30
N LEU A 12 -1.84 -27.27 -46.58
CA LEU A 12 -1.54 -25.91 -46.16
C LEU A 12 -1.94 -25.75 -44.68
N LEU A 13 -0.98 -25.89 -43.76
CA LEU A 13 -1.20 -25.51 -42.36
C LEU A 13 -1.29 -23.98 -42.27
N LEU A 14 -2.50 -23.43 -42.22
CA LEU A 14 -2.73 -22.08 -41.69
C LEU A 14 -2.53 -22.15 -40.17
N THR A 15 -1.40 -21.64 -39.69
CA THR A 15 -1.21 -21.39 -38.25
C THR A 15 -1.94 -20.10 -37.90
N THR A 16 -3.16 -20.22 -37.39
CA THR A 16 -3.90 -19.09 -36.83
C THR A 16 -3.18 -18.65 -35.56
N ILE A 17 -2.44 -17.54 -35.62
CA ILE A 17 -1.90 -16.89 -34.42
C ILE A 17 -3.11 -16.29 -33.71
N LEU A 18 -3.59 -16.98 -32.68
CA LEU A 18 -4.58 -16.46 -31.75
C LEU A 18 -3.83 -15.45 -30.85
N VAL A 19 -3.86 -14.17 -31.21
CA VAL A 19 -3.47 -13.11 -30.28
C VAL A 19 -4.57 -13.05 -29.22
N VAL A 20 -4.33 -13.74 -28.11
CA VAL A 20 -5.13 -13.55 -26.90
C VAL A 20 -4.74 -12.19 -26.36
N VAL A 21 -5.49 -11.16 -26.74
CA VAL A 21 -5.51 -9.92 -25.97
C VAL A 21 -6.19 -10.29 -24.65
N ALA A 22 -5.39 -10.54 -23.63
CA ALA A 22 -5.90 -10.57 -22.27
C ALA A 22 -6.39 -9.15 -21.99
N ALA A 23 -7.69 -8.92 -22.16
CA ALA A 23 -8.33 -7.79 -21.52
C ALA A 23 -8.14 -8.03 -20.02
N ALA A 24 -7.23 -7.27 -19.40
CA ALA A 24 -7.19 -7.15 -17.96
C ALA A 24 -8.62 -6.79 -17.56
N ALA A 25 -9.28 -7.70 -16.85
CA ALA A 25 -10.54 -7.38 -16.22
C ALA A 25 -10.21 -6.21 -15.30
N GLU A 26 -10.68 -5.00 -15.63
CA GLU A 26 -10.65 -3.88 -14.71
C GLU A 26 -11.38 -4.37 -13.46
N SER A 27 -10.61 -4.76 -12.44
CA SER A 27 -11.18 -5.01 -11.12
C SER A 27 -11.73 -3.65 -10.72
N SER A 28 -13.04 -3.47 -10.81
CA SER A 28 -13.69 -2.27 -10.34
C SER A 28 -13.37 -2.17 -8.85
N GLU A 29 -12.43 -1.30 -8.51
CA GLU A 29 -12.10 -0.95 -7.13
C GLU A 29 -13.43 -0.72 -6.40
N PRO A 30 -13.65 -1.33 -5.22
CA PRO A 30 -14.80 -0.99 -4.40
C PRO A 30 -14.59 0.41 -3.81
N LEU A 31 -14.69 1.43 -4.65
CA LEU A 31 -14.78 2.81 -4.23
C LEU A 31 -16.04 2.96 -3.35
N PRO A 32 -15.98 3.71 -2.25
CA PRO A 32 -17.18 4.03 -1.51
C PRO A 32 -18.15 4.80 -2.42
N GLN A 33 -19.42 4.88 -2.01
CA GLN A 33 -20.36 5.74 -2.71
C GLN A 33 -19.91 7.19 -2.60
N ALA A 34 -19.66 7.85 -3.74
CA ALA A 34 -19.34 9.27 -3.76
C ALA A 34 -20.54 10.11 -3.24
N PRO A 35 -20.29 11.26 -2.59
CA PRO A 35 -21.34 12.20 -2.22
C PRO A 35 -22.24 12.59 -3.40
N GLU A 36 -23.47 13.03 -3.10
CA GLU A 36 -24.41 13.46 -4.14
C GLU A 36 -23.82 14.61 -4.97
N GLY A 37 -23.86 14.46 -6.30
CA GLY A 37 -23.29 15.45 -7.23
C GLY A 37 -21.78 15.35 -7.43
N GLU A 38 -21.11 14.39 -6.78
CA GLU A 38 -19.67 14.18 -6.90
C GLU A 38 -19.31 12.83 -7.54
N MET A 39 -18.09 12.72 -8.02
CA MET A 39 -17.49 11.51 -8.56
C MET A 39 -16.01 11.41 -8.20
N PHE A 40 -15.51 10.18 -8.11
CA PHE A 40 -14.08 9.93 -7.96
C PHE A 40 -13.37 10.08 -9.31
N LYS A 41 -12.29 10.86 -9.32
CA LYS A 41 -11.39 11.01 -10.46
C LYS A 41 -10.00 10.56 -10.06
N LEU A 42 -9.48 9.54 -10.72
CA LEU A 42 -8.11 9.07 -10.51
C LEU A 42 -7.11 10.21 -10.83
N VAL A 43 -6.22 10.51 -9.88
CA VAL A 43 -5.20 11.55 -10.02
C VAL A 43 -3.77 11.03 -9.95
N TRP A 44 -3.56 9.89 -9.31
CA TRP A 44 -2.26 9.24 -9.23
C TRP A 44 -2.42 7.74 -8.99
N GLN A 45 -1.53 6.93 -9.56
CA GLN A 45 -1.47 5.51 -9.27
C GLN A 45 -0.08 4.91 -9.50
N ASP A 46 0.14 3.76 -8.87
CA ASP A 46 1.14 2.80 -9.30
C ASP A 46 0.57 1.37 -9.20
N GLU A 47 0.58 0.68 -10.33
CA GLU A 47 0.10 -0.71 -10.47
C GLU A 47 1.27 -1.71 -10.39
N PHE A 48 2.50 -1.22 -10.25
CA PHE A 48 3.71 -2.04 -10.12
C PHE A 48 3.91 -3.08 -11.26
N ASP A 49 3.39 -2.80 -12.47
CA ASP A 49 3.53 -3.65 -13.67
C ASP A 49 4.95 -3.70 -14.27
N GLY A 50 5.87 -2.87 -13.78
CA GLY A 50 7.24 -2.81 -14.27
C GLY A 50 8.13 -3.96 -13.77
N GLU A 51 9.37 -4.01 -14.25
CA GLU A 51 10.39 -4.96 -13.76
C GLU A 51 11.18 -4.45 -12.54
N LYS A 52 10.93 -3.20 -12.13
CA LYS A 52 11.60 -2.54 -11.01
C LYS A 52 10.73 -1.40 -10.47
N LEU A 53 11.02 -0.98 -9.25
CA LEU A 53 10.38 0.20 -8.65
C LEU A 53 10.60 1.44 -9.53
N ASP A 54 9.52 2.14 -9.83
CA ASP A 54 9.56 3.43 -10.51
C ASP A 54 10.07 4.52 -9.56
N GLU A 55 11.36 4.85 -9.66
CA GLU A 55 11.98 5.87 -8.81
C GLU A 55 11.59 7.31 -9.17
N THR A 56 10.86 7.51 -10.27
CA THR A 56 10.22 8.80 -10.54
C THR A 56 9.00 9.01 -9.64
N LYS A 57 8.39 7.92 -9.15
CA LYS A 57 7.27 7.90 -8.20
C LYS A 57 7.71 7.68 -6.75
N TRP A 58 8.75 6.85 -6.54
CA TRP A 58 9.15 6.41 -5.22
C TRP A 58 10.60 6.75 -4.85
N GLU A 59 10.81 7.09 -3.59
CA GLU A 59 12.10 7.12 -2.91
C GLU A 59 12.25 5.89 -2.02
N VAL A 60 13.46 5.35 -1.92
CA VAL A 60 13.81 4.31 -0.95
C VAL A 60 14.87 4.85 0.01
N PRO A 61 14.49 5.34 1.21
CA PRO A 61 15.46 5.73 2.22
C PRO A 61 16.39 4.57 2.62
N GLN A 62 17.63 4.89 2.96
CA GLN A 62 18.67 3.92 3.34
C GLN A 62 19.29 4.28 4.69
N ASN A 63 18.65 3.90 5.77
CA ASN A 63 19.06 4.24 7.14
C ASN A 63 18.59 3.19 8.14
N LYS A 64 19.22 3.19 9.33
CA LYS A 64 18.71 2.40 10.46
C LYS A 64 17.29 2.87 10.79
N ARG A 65 16.40 1.91 11.01
CA ARG A 65 15.06 2.17 11.51
C ARG A 65 14.71 1.08 12.51
N ARG A 66 14.57 1.47 13.78
CA ARG A 66 14.31 0.53 14.89
C ARG A 66 15.33 -0.62 14.89
N ASP A 67 14.87 -1.86 14.89
CA ASP A 67 15.68 -3.07 14.93
C ASP A 67 16.14 -3.53 13.54
N GLY A 68 15.65 -2.88 12.48
CA GLY A 68 15.99 -3.10 11.09
C GLY A 68 16.86 -2.00 10.46
N TRP A 69 17.11 -2.19 9.17
CA TRP A 69 17.81 -1.23 8.32
C TRP A 69 17.11 -1.13 6.99
N TRP A 70 16.51 0.03 6.73
CA TRP A 70 15.91 0.30 5.45
C TRP A 70 16.98 0.21 4.36
N SER A 71 16.70 -0.61 3.36
CA SER A 71 17.65 -0.95 2.32
C SER A 71 16.94 -1.19 1.00
N ARG A 72 17.53 -0.69 -0.10
CA ARG A 72 17.01 -0.98 -1.44
C ARG A 72 17.02 -2.47 -1.77
N LYS A 73 17.89 -3.26 -1.12
CA LYS A 73 17.94 -4.73 -1.29
C LYS A 73 16.66 -5.43 -0.83
N ALA A 74 15.91 -4.82 0.07
CA ALA A 74 14.63 -5.33 0.58
C ALA A 74 13.44 -4.95 -0.30
N VAL A 75 13.65 -4.24 -1.42
CA VAL A 75 12.58 -3.79 -2.32
C VAL A 75 12.73 -4.44 -3.68
N SER A 76 11.67 -5.08 -4.17
CA SER A 76 11.58 -5.56 -5.54
C SER A 76 10.20 -5.30 -6.13
N VAL A 77 10.12 -5.23 -7.45
CA VAL A 77 8.87 -5.22 -8.20
C VAL A 77 8.97 -6.33 -9.23
N ASN A 78 8.00 -7.23 -9.23
CA ASN A 78 7.84 -8.33 -10.18
C ASN A 78 6.41 -8.86 -10.08
N ASP A 79 5.98 -9.61 -11.10
CA ASP A 79 4.69 -10.30 -11.11
C ASP A 79 3.48 -9.41 -10.78
N GLY A 80 3.54 -8.13 -11.17
CA GLY A 80 2.47 -7.15 -10.98
C GLY A 80 2.35 -6.60 -9.56
N HIS A 81 3.37 -6.72 -8.71
CA HIS A 81 3.32 -6.16 -7.36
C HIS A 81 4.67 -5.65 -6.86
N LEU A 82 4.61 -4.70 -5.93
CA LEU A 82 5.72 -4.35 -5.05
C LEU A 82 5.87 -5.43 -3.96
N SER A 83 7.11 -5.79 -3.67
CA SER A 83 7.49 -6.58 -2.49
C SER A 83 8.46 -5.79 -1.63
N ILE A 84 8.08 -5.58 -0.37
CA ILE A 84 8.97 -5.18 0.71
C ILE A 84 9.27 -6.44 1.52
N SER A 85 10.53 -6.85 1.55
CA SER A 85 10.98 -8.07 2.23
C SER A 85 11.72 -7.75 3.51
N THR A 86 11.48 -8.53 4.55
CA THR A 86 12.39 -8.61 5.69
C THR A 86 13.44 -9.69 5.41
N LEU A 87 14.72 -9.33 5.48
CA LEU A 87 15.86 -10.17 5.10
C LEU A 87 16.87 -10.26 6.25
N LYS A 88 17.58 -11.38 6.35
CA LYS A 88 18.78 -11.49 7.19
C LYS A 88 20.03 -11.07 6.40
N ASP A 89 20.85 -10.19 6.96
CA ASP A 89 22.11 -9.70 6.38
C ASP A 89 23.22 -9.74 7.44
N GLY A 90 23.82 -10.93 7.61
CA GLY A 90 24.73 -11.20 8.72
C GLY A 90 24.00 -11.16 10.07
N ASP A 91 24.46 -10.30 10.98
CA ASP A 91 23.90 -10.13 12.33
C ASP A 91 22.80 -9.06 12.39
N ARG A 92 22.42 -8.45 11.27
CA ARG A 92 21.34 -7.47 11.18
C ARG A 92 20.22 -7.94 10.28
N TYR A 93 19.09 -7.25 10.39
CA TYR A 93 17.96 -7.41 9.51
C TYR A 93 17.86 -6.23 8.55
N LEU A 94 17.48 -6.51 7.30
CA LEU A 94 17.11 -5.49 6.33
C LEU A 94 15.60 -5.53 6.15
N ASP A 95 15.01 -4.35 6.05
CA ASP A 95 13.61 -4.11 5.76
C ASP A 95 13.53 -2.89 4.84
N ALA A 96 12.35 -2.32 4.59
CA ALA A 96 12.27 -1.11 3.77
C ALA A 96 11.07 -0.23 4.06
N CYS A 97 11.23 1.03 3.66
CA CYS A 97 10.14 1.92 3.34
C CYS A 97 10.30 2.39 1.89
N VAL A 98 9.19 2.46 1.15
CA VAL A 98 9.11 3.25 -0.09
C VAL A 98 8.17 4.43 0.16
N ARG A 99 8.53 5.61 -0.35
CA ARG A 99 7.73 6.82 -0.11
C ARG A 99 7.68 7.75 -1.31
N THR A 100 6.60 8.52 -1.46
CA THR A 100 6.43 9.46 -2.58
C THR A 100 6.97 10.86 -2.29
N ARG A 101 7.74 11.04 -1.21
CA ARG A 101 8.31 12.33 -0.79
C ARG A 101 9.03 13.05 -1.94
N GLY A 102 8.67 14.31 -2.17
CA GLY A 102 9.22 15.14 -3.25
C GLY A 102 8.87 14.69 -4.67
N ARG A 103 7.93 13.74 -4.84
CA ARG A 103 7.48 13.20 -6.13
C ARG A 103 5.96 13.30 -6.28
N PHE A 104 5.22 12.82 -5.28
CA PHE A 104 3.78 12.99 -5.16
C PHE A 104 3.43 13.29 -3.70
N GLU A 105 2.87 14.48 -3.48
CA GLU A 105 2.37 14.98 -2.21
C GLU A 105 1.02 15.61 -2.49
N HIS A 106 -0.02 15.13 -1.83
CA HIS A 106 -1.39 15.54 -2.14
C HIS A 106 -2.21 15.65 -0.85
N ALA A 107 -3.17 16.56 -0.85
CA ALA A 107 -4.08 16.78 0.26
C ALA A 107 -5.48 16.34 -0.13
N HIS A 108 -6.18 15.70 0.78
CA HIS A 108 -7.51 15.14 0.57
C HIS A 108 -7.55 14.08 -0.55
N GLY A 109 -8.71 13.46 -0.71
CA GLY A 109 -8.97 12.42 -1.69
C GLY A 109 -9.15 11.04 -1.07
N TYR A 110 -9.34 10.06 -1.93
CA TYR A 110 -9.44 8.65 -1.57
C TYR A 110 -8.13 7.94 -1.89
N TYR A 111 -7.42 7.51 -0.85
CA TYR A 111 -6.18 6.76 -0.95
C TYR A 111 -6.50 5.29 -0.72
N VAL A 112 -6.08 4.41 -1.61
CA VAL A 112 -6.28 2.97 -1.46
C VAL A 112 -5.05 2.20 -1.90
N ALA A 113 -4.70 1.17 -1.13
CA ALA A 113 -3.70 0.18 -1.50
C ALA A 113 -4.27 -1.22 -1.35
N ARG A 114 -3.98 -2.10 -2.30
CA ARG A 114 -4.31 -3.53 -2.21
C ARG A 114 -3.08 -4.29 -1.77
N ILE A 115 -3.19 -4.95 -0.62
CA ILE A 115 -2.06 -5.41 0.17
C ILE A 115 -2.27 -6.87 0.54
N LYS A 116 -1.20 -7.67 0.47
CA LYS A 116 -1.10 -8.97 1.11
C LYS A 116 -0.04 -8.88 2.20
N LEU A 117 -0.45 -9.22 3.42
CA LEU A 117 0.35 -9.08 4.63
C LEU A 117 1.40 -10.19 4.76
N GLN A 118 2.36 -9.95 5.64
CA GLN A 118 3.39 -10.88 6.08
C GLN A 118 2.80 -12.13 6.76
N GLU A 119 3.57 -13.21 6.83
CA GLU A 119 3.14 -14.49 7.41
C GLU A 119 3.81 -14.79 8.77
N LYS A 120 4.83 -14.02 9.16
CA LYS A 120 5.68 -14.27 10.33
C LYS A 120 5.65 -13.10 11.33
N PRO A 121 5.88 -13.37 12.64
CA PRO A 121 5.85 -12.34 13.68
C PRO A 121 7.09 -11.43 13.62
N GLY A 122 7.04 -10.32 14.36
CA GLY A 122 8.14 -9.34 14.46
C GLY A 122 8.09 -8.22 13.41
N HIS A 123 7.14 -8.30 12.49
CA HIS A 123 6.89 -7.32 11.44
C HIS A 123 5.87 -6.27 11.87
N TRP A 124 6.08 -5.05 11.42
CA TRP A 124 5.17 -3.92 11.54
C TRP A 124 4.99 -3.29 10.16
N SER A 125 4.15 -3.96 9.37
CA SER A 125 3.74 -3.50 8.05
C SER A 125 2.73 -2.35 8.16
N ALA A 126 2.89 -1.33 7.32
CA ALA A 126 2.07 -0.12 7.35
C ALA A 126 1.85 0.53 5.98
N PHE A 127 0.65 1.09 5.79
CA PHE A 127 0.29 2.02 4.73
C PHE A 127 -0.18 3.32 5.38
N TRP A 128 0.53 4.42 5.10
CA TRP A 128 0.38 5.64 5.87
C TRP A 128 0.79 6.88 5.09
N LEU A 129 0.34 8.04 5.57
CA LEU A 129 0.62 9.36 4.99
C LEU A 129 1.40 10.20 6.00
N TYR A 130 2.34 10.99 5.49
CA TYR A 130 3.22 11.78 6.36
C TYR A 130 3.73 13.06 5.67
N ASN A 131 4.02 14.09 6.47
CA ASN A 131 4.97 15.14 6.13
C ASN A 131 5.66 15.65 7.40
N SER A 132 6.68 16.50 7.26
CA SER A 132 7.38 17.06 8.44
C SER A 132 6.53 18.02 9.27
N GLY A 133 5.38 18.46 8.74
CA GLY A 133 4.42 19.31 9.43
C GLY A 133 3.87 18.69 10.71
N VAL A 134 3.83 17.35 10.81
CA VAL A 134 3.41 16.63 12.03
C VAL A 134 4.16 17.05 13.30
N ASN A 135 5.37 17.62 13.16
CA ASN A 135 6.18 18.08 14.29
C ASN A 135 5.95 19.54 14.67
N LYS A 136 5.11 20.27 13.93
CA LYS A 136 4.73 21.63 14.29
C LYS A 136 3.71 21.56 15.42
N ILE A 137 3.79 22.55 16.32
CA ILE A 137 2.90 22.65 17.47
C ILE A 137 2.10 23.93 17.31
N GLY A 138 0.80 23.84 17.55
CA GLY A 138 -0.07 25.01 17.74
C GLY A 138 -1.25 25.12 16.79
N ASP A 139 -1.36 24.25 15.78
CA ASP A 139 -2.54 24.12 14.90
C ASP A 139 -3.09 22.68 14.87
N GLN A 140 -2.84 21.92 15.94
CA GLN A 140 -3.25 20.52 16.08
C GLN A 140 -2.73 19.68 14.89
N GLY A 141 -3.61 18.90 14.26
CA GLY A 141 -3.27 18.11 13.08
C GLY A 141 -3.42 18.86 11.76
N ARG A 142 -3.94 20.09 11.76
CA ARG A 142 -4.28 20.83 10.53
C ARG A 142 -3.04 21.20 9.71
N ASP A 143 -1.93 21.50 10.35
CA ASP A 143 -0.65 21.87 9.72
C ASP A 143 0.31 20.69 9.52
N GLY A 144 -0.12 19.48 9.92
CA GLY A 144 0.45 18.20 9.58
C GLY A 144 -0.05 17.09 10.52
N THR A 145 -0.45 15.96 9.94
CA THR A 145 -0.86 14.75 10.67
C THR A 145 -0.13 13.56 10.05
N GLU A 146 0.40 12.67 10.88
CA GLU A 146 0.70 11.29 10.45
C GLU A 146 -0.61 10.51 10.44
N ILE A 147 -0.99 9.98 9.27
CA ILE A 147 -2.24 9.25 9.07
C ILE A 147 -1.92 7.80 8.74
N ASP A 148 -2.15 6.92 9.69
CA ASP A 148 -1.91 5.49 9.55
C ASP A 148 -3.19 4.82 9.06
N ILE A 149 -3.27 4.60 7.74
CA ILE A 149 -4.43 3.98 7.06
C ILE A 149 -4.55 2.51 7.44
N MET A 150 -3.42 1.85 7.61
CA MET A 150 -3.31 0.49 8.10
C MET A 150 -1.95 0.31 8.78
N GLU A 151 -1.98 -0.26 9.98
CA GLU A 151 -0.81 -0.87 10.60
C GLU A 151 -1.13 -2.30 11.06
N LYS A 152 -0.14 -3.18 10.90
CA LYS A 152 -0.26 -4.60 11.19
C LYS A 152 0.94 -5.16 11.97
N PRO A 153 1.04 -4.90 13.28
CA PRO A 153 2.11 -5.45 14.11
C PRO A 153 1.85 -6.89 14.58
N TRP A 154 0.64 -7.44 14.44
CA TRP A 154 0.30 -8.78 14.96
C TRP A 154 -0.12 -9.75 13.85
N LEU A 155 0.00 -11.05 14.10
CA LEU A 155 -0.50 -12.12 13.24
C LEU A 155 -1.89 -12.60 13.65
N ASP A 156 -2.83 -11.67 13.81
CA ASP A 156 -4.23 -11.94 14.14
C ASP A 156 -5.17 -11.09 13.27
N ASP A 157 -6.47 -11.10 13.56
CA ASP A 157 -7.46 -10.35 12.78
C ASP A 157 -7.49 -8.83 13.08
N ARG A 158 -6.60 -8.31 13.94
CA ARG A 158 -6.61 -6.89 14.30
C ARG A 158 -5.82 -6.06 13.30
N VAL A 159 -6.37 -4.90 12.97
CA VAL A 159 -5.76 -3.80 12.22
C VAL A 159 -5.87 -2.53 13.06
N THR A 160 -4.80 -1.74 13.13
CA THR A 160 -4.83 -0.43 13.79
C THR A 160 -4.85 0.70 12.75
N GLN A 161 -5.56 1.77 13.10
CA GLN A 161 -5.70 2.98 12.32
C GLN A 161 -5.50 4.15 13.27
N ASN A 162 -4.59 5.05 12.93
CA ASN A 162 -4.12 6.06 13.87
C ASN A 162 -3.91 7.42 13.18
N LEU A 163 -3.97 8.45 14.02
CA LEU A 163 -3.69 9.83 13.70
C LEU A 163 -2.74 10.35 14.78
N HIS A 164 -1.62 10.95 14.39
CA HIS A 164 -0.66 11.58 15.29
C HIS A 164 -0.36 13.02 14.85
N TRP A 165 -0.29 13.95 15.81
CA TRP A 165 0.03 15.36 15.55
C TRP A 165 0.68 16.04 16.77
N ASP A 166 1.13 17.29 16.60
CA ASP A 166 1.89 18.07 17.59
C ASP A 166 3.21 17.39 18.07
N GLY A 167 3.85 16.64 17.16
CA GLY A 167 5.11 15.93 17.37
C GLY A 167 4.96 14.61 18.15
N TYR A 168 6.08 14.01 18.55
CA TYR A 168 6.14 12.73 19.30
C TYR A 168 6.73 12.88 20.71
N GLY A 169 6.80 14.13 21.19
CA GLY A 169 7.35 14.49 22.50
C GLY A 169 6.25 14.83 23.50
N GLU A 170 6.51 15.80 24.39
CA GLU A 170 5.58 16.23 25.45
C GLU A 170 4.21 16.69 24.93
N HIS A 171 4.17 17.31 23.75
CA HIS A 171 2.94 17.84 23.16
C HIS A 171 2.18 16.81 22.31
N HIS A 172 2.73 15.61 22.12
CA HIS A 172 2.17 14.59 21.24
C HIS A 172 0.69 14.35 21.54
N GLN A 173 -0.11 14.47 20.49
CA GLN A 173 -1.51 14.10 20.49
C GLN A 173 -1.72 12.94 19.52
N SER A 174 -2.64 12.05 19.89
CA SER A 174 -3.04 10.96 19.01
C SER A 174 -4.49 10.56 19.22
N LYS A 175 -5.09 10.05 18.15
CA LYS A 175 -6.38 9.36 18.18
C LYS A 175 -6.24 8.12 17.30
N GLY A 176 -6.67 6.98 17.81
CA GLY A 176 -6.64 5.75 17.04
C GLY A 176 -7.76 4.80 17.40
N THR A 177 -7.92 3.78 16.57
CA THR A 177 -8.81 2.66 16.82
C THR A 177 -8.13 1.34 16.46
N THR A 178 -8.65 0.26 17.01
CA THR A 178 -8.30 -1.11 16.62
C THR A 178 -9.57 -1.78 16.14
N VAL A 179 -9.56 -2.30 14.92
CA VAL A 179 -10.68 -3.02 14.33
C VAL A 179 -10.30 -4.47 14.10
N THR A 180 -11.26 -5.37 14.30
CA THR A 180 -11.10 -6.80 14.02
C THR A 180 -11.73 -7.10 12.66
N ILE A 181 -10.91 -7.52 11.71
CA ILE A 181 -11.30 -7.88 10.35
C ILE A 181 -11.01 -9.38 10.16
N PRO A 182 -12.04 -10.25 10.27
CA PRO A 182 -11.85 -11.69 10.15
C PRO A 182 -11.19 -12.09 8.83
N GLY A 183 -10.10 -12.83 8.91
CA GLY A 183 -9.39 -13.34 7.73
C GLY A 183 -8.47 -12.32 7.06
N VAL A 184 -8.20 -11.16 7.67
CA VAL A 184 -7.34 -10.11 7.07
C VAL A 184 -5.91 -10.57 6.77
N MET A 185 -5.45 -11.64 7.44
CA MET A 185 -4.15 -12.27 7.19
C MET A 185 -4.16 -13.18 5.94
N GLU A 186 -5.31 -13.42 5.31
CA GLU A 186 -5.47 -14.37 4.23
C GLU A 186 -5.64 -13.66 2.87
N GLY A 187 -4.59 -13.69 2.04
CA GLY A 187 -4.69 -13.19 0.68
C GLY A 187 -4.61 -11.66 0.61
N TRP A 188 -5.36 -11.08 -0.34
CA TRP A 188 -5.27 -9.65 -0.67
C TRP A 188 -6.47 -8.90 -0.13
N HIS A 189 -6.20 -7.79 0.54
CA HIS A 189 -7.21 -6.89 1.10
C HIS A 189 -6.97 -5.45 0.63
N THR A 190 -8.02 -4.65 0.52
CA THR A 190 -7.88 -3.21 0.28
C THR A 190 -7.93 -2.45 1.59
N PHE A 191 -6.97 -1.54 1.78
CA PHE A 191 -6.93 -0.61 2.90
C PHE A 191 -7.01 0.80 2.35
N ALA A 192 -7.95 1.58 2.85
CA ALA A 192 -8.23 2.87 2.26
C ALA A 192 -8.62 3.95 3.26
N LEU A 193 -8.47 5.19 2.81
CA LEU A 193 -8.84 6.41 3.50
C LEU A 193 -9.55 7.35 2.52
N LEU A 194 -10.79 7.72 2.83
CA LEU A 194 -11.40 8.93 2.32
C LEU A 194 -11.03 10.07 3.27
N TRP A 195 -10.16 10.96 2.82
CA TRP A 195 -9.77 12.17 3.51
C TRP A 195 -10.42 13.35 2.83
N THR A 196 -11.42 13.94 3.47
CA THR A 196 -12.08 15.18 3.03
C THR A 196 -11.55 16.36 3.83
N PRO A 197 -11.84 17.61 3.46
CA PRO A 197 -11.53 18.75 4.32
C PRO A 197 -12.18 18.69 5.70
N GLU A 198 -13.27 17.93 5.86
CA GLU A 198 -14.09 17.88 7.07
C GLU A 198 -13.85 16.65 7.95
N GLU A 199 -13.41 15.53 7.37
CA GLU A 199 -13.27 14.26 8.10
C GLU A 199 -12.34 13.25 7.42
N TYR A 200 -11.93 12.27 8.21
CA TYR A 200 -11.29 11.03 7.79
C TYR A 200 -12.26 9.86 7.91
N VAL A 201 -12.35 9.05 6.86
CA VAL A 201 -13.12 7.81 6.85
C VAL A 201 -12.24 6.68 6.34
N PHE A 202 -12.00 5.69 7.18
CA PHE A 202 -11.14 4.57 6.88
C PHE A 202 -11.97 3.36 6.46
N TYR A 203 -11.38 2.55 5.58
CA TYR A 203 -12.03 1.37 5.02
C TYR A 203 -11.09 0.18 4.98
N VAL A 204 -11.67 -1.01 5.15
CA VAL A 204 -11.05 -2.29 4.77
C VAL A 204 -12.03 -3.05 3.88
N ASP A 205 -11.58 -3.48 2.70
CA ASP A 205 -12.40 -4.17 1.69
C ASP A 205 -13.70 -3.41 1.33
N GLY A 206 -13.59 -2.08 1.19
CA GLY A 206 -14.71 -1.18 0.89
C GLY A 206 -15.71 -0.97 2.03
N LYS A 207 -15.49 -1.57 3.21
CA LYS A 207 -16.33 -1.39 4.39
C LYS A 207 -15.73 -0.34 5.31
N GLU A 208 -16.52 0.64 5.71
CA GLU A 208 -16.10 1.64 6.69
C GLU A 208 -15.75 0.98 8.02
N THR A 209 -14.56 1.30 8.54
CA THR A 209 -14.04 0.78 9.80
C THR A 209 -13.97 1.85 10.88
N TRP A 210 -13.67 3.09 10.48
CA TRP A 210 -13.49 4.20 11.40
C TRP A 210 -13.77 5.53 10.72
N ARG A 211 -14.40 6.45 11.45
CA ARG A 211 -14.70 7.81 11.01
C ARG A 211 -14.38 8.79 12.13
N THR A 212 -13.66 9.86 11.82
CA THR A 212 -13.29 10.89 12.80
C THR A 212 -12.84 12.20 12.13
N ASP A 213 -12.94 13.29 12.87
CA ASP A 213 -12.39 14.63 12.57
C ASP A 213 -11.25 15.01 13.53
N ALA A 214 -10.67 14.03 14.23
CA ALA A 214 -9.69 14.27 15.28
C ALA A 214 -8.46 15.04 14.78
N GLY A 215 -7.93 15.93 15.61
CA GLY A 215 -6.85 16.85 15.25
C GLY A 215 -7.29 17.98 14.31
N GLY A 216 -8.59 18.16 14.06
CA GLY A 216 -9.13 19.24 13.24
C GLY A 216 -8.97 19.03 11.72
N VAL A 217 -8.63 17.80 11.32
CA VAL A 217 -8.35 17.32 9.95
C VAL A 217 -7.19 18.06 9.28
N CYS A 218 -6.20 17.29 8.82
CA CYS A 218 -5.04 17.77 8.12
C CYS A 218 -5.47 18.53 6.86
N GLN A 219 -4.90 19.71 6.65
CA GLN A 219 -5.23 20.59 5.52
C GLN A 219 -4.04 20.77 4.55
N VAL A 220 -2.93 20.10 4.81
CA VAL A 220 -1.68 20.23 4.06
C VAL A 220 -1.33 18.94 3.32
N PRO A 221 -0.67 19.00 2.16
CA PRO A 221 -0.27 17.81 1.42
C PRO A 221 0.62 16.87 2.24
N LEU A 222 0.36 15.57 2.12
CA LEU A 222 1.15 14.49 2.70
C LEU A 222 1.70 13.60 1.58
N TYR A 223 2.86 12.97 1.80
CA TYR A 223 3.35 11.92 0.92
C TYR A 223 2.95 10.54 1.44
N ILE A 224 2.81 9.59 0.53
CA ILE A 224 2.51 8.19 0.83
C ILE A 224 3.77 7.50 1.34
N LYS A 225 3.59 6.59 2.30
CA LYS A 225 4.58 5.63 2.78
C LYS A 225 3.99 4.23 2.80
N LEU A 226 4.76 3.30 2.28
CA LEU A 226 4.59 1.87 2.47
C LEU A 226 5.85 1.37 3.17
N SER A 227 5.69 0.67 4.28
CA SER A 227 6.84 0.18 5.03
C SER A 227 6.53 -1.15 5.69
N ASP A 228 7.57 -1.94 5.84
CA ASP A 228 7.63 -3.04 6.80
C ASP A 228 8.79 -2.71 7.73
N GLU A 229 8.51 -2.55 9.01
CA GLU A 229 9.52 -2.30 10.04
C GLU A 229 9.60 -3.49 11.00
N ILE A 230 10.69 -3.62 11.72
CA ILE A 230 10.85 -4.66 12.76
C ILE A 230 10.72 -4.04 14.15
N GLY A 231 10.05 -4.74 15.05
CA GLY A 231 10.00 -4.35 16.46
C GLY A 231 9.51 -5.44 17.40
N ASP A 232 10.12 -5.51 18.59
CA ASP A 232 9.83 -6.55 19.59
C ASP A 232 8.35 -6.63 20.01
N TRP A 233 7.58 -5.53 19.96
CA TRP A 233 6.14 -5.55 20.30
C TRP A 233 5.28 -6.26 19.25
N ALA A 234 5.83 -6.47 18.05
CA ALA A 234 5.22 -7.24 16.97
C ALA A 234 5.58 -8.74 17.04
N GLY A 235 6.43 -9.13 18.00
CA GLY A 235 6.98 -10.47 18.16
C GLY A 235 8.48 -10.54 17.89
N ASP A 236 9.08 -11.71 18.06
CA ASP A 236 10.53 -11.90 17.92
C ASP A 236 10.91 -12.36 16.51
N ILE A 237 11.54 -11.46 15.74
CA ILE A 237 12.02 -11.74 14.37
C ILE A 237 13.17 -12.77 14.34
N LYS A 238 13.82 -13.06 15.48
CA LYS A 238 14.95 -14.01 15.54
C LYS A 238 14.52 -15.46 15.38
N GLU A 239 13.29 -15.76 15.75
CA GLU A 239 12.71 -17.10 15.67
C GLU A 239 12.02 -17.36 14.31
N VAL A 240 12.20 -16.45 13.35
CA VAL A 240 11.56 -16.48 12.03
C VAL A 240 12.53 -16.94 10.95
N GLU A 241 12.05 -17.82 10.07
CA GLU A 241 12.73 -18.14 8.80
C GLU A 241 12.44 -17.04 7.77
N LEU A 242 13.49 -16.33 7.35
CA LEU A 242 13.43 -15.23 6.38
C LEU A 242 13.95 -15.70 5.00
N PRO A 243 13.45 -15.14 3.88
CA PRO A 243 12.66 -13.91 3.80
C PRO A 243 11.17 -14.09 4.08
N ASP A 244 10.56 -13.07 4.66
CA ASP A 244 9.10 -12.86 4.67
C ASP A 244 8.76 -11.50 4.05
N ARG A 245 7.51 -11.31 3.59
CA ARG A 245 7.17 -10.23 2.66
C ARG A 245 5.84 -9.56 2.96
N PHE A 246 5.87 -8.24 2.85
CA PHE A 246 4.72 -7.37 2.68
C PHE A 246 4.57 -7.03 1.21
N LEU A 247 3.42 -7.37 0.60
CA LEU A 247 3.18 -7.22 -0.83
C LEU A 247 2.12 -6.15 -1.10
N VAL A 248 2.31 -5.36 -2.15
CA VAL A 248 1.37 -4.31 -2.57
C VAL A 248 1.12 -4.44 -4.07
N ASP A 249 -0.12 -4.76 -4.43
CA ASP A 249 -0.57 -4.95 -5.81
C ASP A 249 -0.72 -3.61 -6.53
N TYR A 250 -1.32 -2.63 -5.87
CA TYR A 250 -1.36 -1.26 -6.37
C TYR A 250 -1.50 -0.24 -5.25
N VAL A 251 -1.23 1.02 -5.59
CA VAL A 251 -1.66 2.19 -4.84
C VAL A 251 -2.37 3.14 -5.79
N ARG A 252 -3.56 3.61 -5.43
CA ARG A 252 -4.34 4.56 -6.22
C ARG A 252 -4.83 5.71 -5.35
N VAL A 253 -4.88 6.90 -5.94
CA VAL A 253 -5.38 8.13 -5.30
C VAL A 253 -6.39 8.79 -6.22
N TYR A 254 -7.55 9.12 -5.66
CA TYR A 254 -8.65 9.76 -6.37
C TYR A 254 -9.04 11.08 -5.71
N ASP A 255 -9.33 12.09 -6.52
CA ASP A 255 -10.03 13.29 -6.06
C ASP A 255 -11.54 13.07 -6.07
N LEU A 256 -12.22 13.69 -5.12
CA LEU A 256 -13.65 13.95 -5.22
C LEU A 256 -13.86 15.24 -6.03
N VAL A 257 -14.53 15.11 -7.17
CA VAL A 257 -14.83 16.24 -8.07
C VAL A 257 -16.31 16.32 -8.35
N LYS A 258 -16.82 17.53 -8.63
CA LYS A 258 -18.19 17.71 -9.09
C LYS A 258 -18.39 17.04 -10.45
N LYS A 259 -19.57 16.42 -10.62
CA LYS A 259 -20.03 15.86 -11.90
C LYS A 259 -20.21 16.94 -12.98
#